data_AF-A0A9J5XG45-F1
#
_entry.id   AF-A0A9J5XG45-F1
#
_cell.length_a   1.000
_cell.length_b   1.000
_cell.length_c   1.000
_cell.angle_alpha   90.00
_cell.angle_beta   90.00
_cell.angle_gamma   90.00
#
_symmetry.space_group_name_H-M   'P 1'
#
loop_
_entity.id
_entity.type
_entity.pdbx_description
1 polymer ?
#
loop_
_entity_poly.entity_id
_entity_poly.type
_entity_poly.pdbx_seq_one_letter_code
_entity_poly.pdbx_strand_id
1 'polypeptide(L)'
;MPTSCLWQGPQGARMARVGVMIEHDTCFMDLVKEEGFTNTMISAKEIALEMNIELIFRKKRVIYRKKQFDENVDNEITRSLEESFRVDYFLYIVDQAIFSPQNRFEQFELAAITFSVVLT
;
A
#
# COMPACT_ATOMS: atom_id res chain seq x y z
N MET A 1 -42.17 -0.20 -5.70
CA MET A 1 -41.61 0.51 -4.52
C MET A 1 -40.47 -0.34 -3.99
N PRO A 2 -39.19 0.05 -4.08
CA PRO A 2 -38.13 -0.79 -3.55
C PRO A 2 -37.73 -0.34 -2.14
N THR A 3 -38.08 -1.21 -1.19
CA THR A 3 -37.33 -1.61 0.01
C THR A 3 -36.05 -0.84 0.32
N SER A 4 -36.20 0.25 1.07
CA SER A 4 -35.13 0.98 1.76
C SER A 4 -34.57 0.26 3.01
N CYS A 5 -34.88 -1.04 3.20
CA CYS A 5 -34.69 -1.72 4.47
C CYS A 5 -33.43 -2.60 4.60
N LEU A 6 -32.62 -2.75 3.55
CA LEU A 6 -31.54 -3.75 3.57
C LEU A 6 -30.38 -3.42 4.54
N TRP A 7 -30.30 -2.18 5.03
CA TRP A 7 -29.21 -1.71 5.90
C TRP A 7 -29.64 -1.22 7.29
N GLN A 8 -30.90 -1.36 7.69
CA GLN A 8 -31.34 -0.99 9.05
C GLN A 8 -31.05 -2.05 10.14
N GLY A 9 -30.49 -3.21 9.78
CA GLY A 9 -30.10 -4.24 10.73
C GLY A 9 -28.73 -3.99 11.41
N PRO A 10 -28.39 -4.73 12.47
CA PRO A 10 -27.10 -4.64 13.17
C PRO A 10 -25.88 -4.97 12.28
N GLN A 11 -26.09 -5.49 11.07
CA GLN A 11 -25.05 -5.65 10.05
C GLN A 11 -24.82 -4.36 9.24
N GLY A 12 -25.87 -3.59 8.90
CA GLY A 12 -25.71 -2.30 8.22
C GLY A 12 -25.10 -1.21 9.09
N ALA A 13 -25.42 -1.19 10.39
CA ALA A 13 -24.73 -0.34 11.36
C ALA A 13 -23.26 -0.76 11.60
N ARG A 14 -22.90 -2.02 11.33
CA ARG A 14 -21.50 -2.49 11.33
C ARG A 14 -20.79 -2.06 10.05
N MET A 15 -21.40 -2.24 8.88
CA MET A 15 -20.82 -1.82 7.60
C MET A 15 -20.63 -0.29 7.52
N ALA A 16 -21.58 0.51 8.00
CA ALA A 16 -21.41 1.97 8.07
C ALA A 16 -20.24 2.37 9.00
N ARG A 17 -20.06 1.66 10.12
CA ARG A 17 -18.94 1.89 11.05
C ARG A 17 -17.61 1.48 10.45
N VAL A 18 -17.60 0.42 9.65
CA VAL A 18 -16.41 -0.05 8.94
C VAL A 18 -16.08 0.87 7.75
N GLY A 19 -17.08 1.42 7.05
CA GLY A 19 -16.91 2.48 6.05
C GLY A 19 -16.15 3.69 6.59
N VAL A 20 -16.60 4.21 7.74
CA VAL A 20 -15.92 5.33 8.44
C VAL A 20 -14.50 4.95 8.89
N MET A 21 -14.27 3.68 9.26
CA MET A 21 -12.95 3.18 9.65
C MET A 21 -11.99 3.12 8.45
N ILE A 22 -12.48 2.72 7.28
CA ILE A 22 -11.70 2.71 6.03
C ILE A 22 -11.27 4.13 5.65
N GLU A 23 -12.20 5.09 5.68
CA GLU A 23 -11.88 6.49 5.32
C GLU A 23 -10.80 7.09 6.22
N HIS A 24 -10.89 6.84 7.54
CA HIS A 24 -9.89 7.27 8.50
C HIS A 24 -8.53 6.59 8.24
N ASP A 25 -8.52 5.29 8.00
CA ASP A 25 -7.30 4.53 7.74
C ASP A 25 -6.64 4.93 6.41
N THR A 26 -7.41 5.26 5.37
CA THR A 26 -6.87 5.78 4.11
C THR A 26 -6.20 7.13 4.28
N CYS A 27 -6.81 8.05 5.03
CA CYS A 27 -6.23 9.37 5.32
C CYS A 27 -4.90 9.25 6.09
N PHE A 28 -4.83 8.32 7.06
CA PHE A 28 -3.59 8.04 7.77
C PHE A 28 -2.50 7.50 6.84
N MET A 29 -2.84 6.57 5.94
CA MET A 29 -1.87 6.01 5.00
C MET A 29 -1.37 7.05 3.99
N ASP A 30 -2.21 8.00 3.57
CA ASP A 30 -1.81 9.10 2.71
C ASP A 30 -0.82 10.06 3.41
N LEU A 31 -1.04 10.37 4.69
CA LEU A 31 -0.07 11.11 5.51
C LEU A 31 1.28 10.35 5.60
N VAL A 32 1.23 9.03 5.74
CA VAL A 32 2.43 8.18 5.75
C VAL A 32 3.16 8.20 4.40
N LYS A 33 2.46 8.35 3.27
CA LYS A 33 3.12 8.50 1.95
C LYS A 33 3.86 9.83 1.83
N GLU A 34 3.26 10.92 2.29
CA GLU A 34 3.83 12.25 2.15
C GLU A 34 5.04 12.46 3.06
N GLU A 35 4.88 12.17 4.35
CA GLU A 35 5.87 12.51 5.38
C GLU A 35 6.54 11.30 6.03
N GLY A 36 5.94 10.12 5.92
CA GLY A 36 6.42 8.92 6.63
C GLY A 36 7.83 8.52 6.22
N PHE A 37 8.16 8.61 4.93
CA PHE A 37 9.51 8.28 4.46
C PHE A 37 10.57 9.27 4.96
N THR A 38 10.28 10.57 4.92
CA THR A 38 11.24 11.60 5.36
C THR A 38 11.45 11.55 6.86
N ASN A 39 10.39 11.38 7.63
CA ASN A 39 10.44 11.31 9.09
C ASN A 39 11.22 10.08 9.56
N THR A 40 10.94 8.91 8.97
CA THR A 40 11.68 7.67 9.28
C THR A 40 13.15 7.76 8.90
N MET A 41 13.49 8.42 7.78
CA MET A 41 14.88 8.67 7.40
C MET A 41 15.60 9.60 8.38
N ILE A 42 14.94 10.64 8.91
CA ILE A 42 15.51 11.52 9.93
C ILE A 42 15.78 10.72 11.20
N SER A 43 14.79 9.99 11.71
CA SER A 43 14.96 9.17 12.92
C SER A 43 16.05 8.09 12.76
N ALA A 44 16.15 7.46 11.58
CA ALA A 44 17.20 6.48 11.31
C ALA A 44 18.59 7.13 11.33
N LYS A 45 18.74 8.37 10.81
CA LYS A 45 19.99 9.13 10.87
C LYS A 45 20.35 9.47 12.31
N GLU A 46 19.40 9.92 13.13
CA GLU A 46 19.61 10.23 14.54
C GLU A 46 20.11 9.00 15.32
N ILE A 47 19.45 7.86 15.16
CA ILE A 47 19.83 6.59 15.80
C ILE A 47 21.21 6.12 15.33
N ALA A 48 21.51 6.24 14.03
CA ALA A 48 22.83 5.85 13.49
C ALA A 48 23.96 6.74 14.05
N LEU A 49 23.71 8.04 14.18
CA LEU A 49 24.63 8.98 14.81
C LEU A 49 24.84 8.66 16.30
N GLU A 50 23.78 8.37 17.04
CA GLU A 50 23.86 7.95 18.45
C GLU A 50 24.70 6.67 18.61
N MET A 51 24.51 5.70 17.71
CA MET A 51 25.24 4.44 17.74
C MET A 51 26.64 4.50 17.10
N ASN A 52 27.05 5.65 16.54
CA ASN A 52 28.27 5.79 15.73
C ASN A 52 28.38 4.74 14.60
N ILE A 53 27.26 4.42 13.96
CA ILE A 53 27.19 3.47 12.85
C ILE A 53 27.02 4.24 11.53
N GLU A 54 27.73 3.84 10.48
CA GLU A 54 27.55 4.40 9.15
C GLU A 54 26.20 3.98 8.54
N LEU A 55 25.39 4.97 8.15
CA LEU A 55 24.11 4.75 7.48
C LEU A 55 24.35 4.48 5.98
N ILE A 56 24.48 3.21 5.60
CA ILE A 56 24.70 2.80 4.21
C ILE A 56 23.52 1.98 3.70
N PHE A 57 22.91 2.46 2.61
CA PHE A 57 21.96 1.67 1.84
C PHE A 57 22.66 0.55 1.09
N ARG A 58 22.25 -0.71 1.33
CA ARG A 58 22.87 -1.88 0.69
C ARG A 58 22.54 -1.94 -0.79
N LYS A 59 23.56 -1.89 -1.65
CA LYS A 59 23.37 -2.01 -3.09
C LYS A 59 22.75 -3.37 -3.46
N LYS A 60 21.70 -3.35 -4.27
CA LYS A 60 21.08 -4.57 -4.81
C LYS A 60 22.13 -5.36 -5.59
N ARG A 61 22.15 -6.69 -5.43
CA ARG A 61 23.06 -7.56 -6.16
C ARG A 61 22.75 -7.49 -7.66
N VAL A 62 23.70 -7.02 -8.45
CA VAL A 62 23.62 -7.06 -9.92
C VAL A 62 23.91 -8.48 -10.39
N ILE A 63 22.95 -9.11 -11.06
CA ILE A 63 23.11 -10.45 -11.63
C ILE A 63 23.48 -10.28 -13.10
N TYR A 64 24.73 -10.57 -13.45
CA TYR A 64 25.17 -10.57 -14.84
C TYR A 64 24.74 -11.87 -15.52
N ARG A 65 23.97 -11.76 -16.60
CA ARG A 65 23.64 -12.86 -17.53
C ARG A 65 24.35 -12.61 -18.86
N LYS A 66 24.60 -13.67 -19.64
CA LYS A 66 25.14 -13.52 -21.01
C LYS A 66 24.14 -12.72 -21.85
N LYS A 67 24.55 -11.54 -22.32
CA LYS A 67 23.78 -10.70 -23.24
C LYS A 67 23.80 -11.27 -24.65
N GLN A 68 22.65 -11.22 -25.33
CA GLN A 68 22.58 -11.45 -26.78
C GLN A 68 22.87 -10.13 -27.50
N PHE A 69 23.36 -10.21 -28.75
CA PHE A 69 23.90 -9.05 -29.49
C PHE A 69 22.91 -7.89 -29.68
N ASP A 70 21.60 -8.20 -29.72
CA ASP A 70 20.54 -7.24 -30.00
C ASP A 70 19.73 -6.86 -28.74
N GLU A 71 20.21 -7.23 -27.55
CA GLU A 71 19.50 -6.99 -26.30
C GLU A 71 19.74 -5.56 -25.82
N ASN A 72 18.75 -4.69 -26.03
CA ASN A 72 18.77 -3.30 -25.57
C ASN A 72 18.50 -3.25 -24.05
N VAL A 73 19.51 -2.86 -23.26
CA VAL A 73 19.54 -3.01 -21.79
C VAL A 73 19.21 -1.70 -21.05
N ASP A 74 18.83 -0.66 -21.78
CA ASP A 74 18.79 0.72 -21.25
C ASP A 74 17.54 1.07 -20.42
N ASN A 75 16.98 0.08 -19.71
CA ASN A 75 15.82 0.27 -18.82
C ASN A 75 16.23 0.28 -17.33
N GLU A 76 17.52 0.25 -16.99
CA GLU A 76 17.95 0.53 -15.62
C GLU A 76 17.86 2.03 -15.39
N ILE A 77 16.70 2.48 -14.92
CA ILE A 77 16.48 3.85 -14.51
C ILE A 77 17.52 4.18 -13.44
N THR A 78 18.44 5.09 -13.74
CA THR A 78 19.56 5.52 -12.90
C THR A 78 19.05 6.34 -11.70
N ARG A 79 18.26 5.73 -10.81
CA ARG A 79 17.82 6.33 -9.54
C ARG A 79 18.87 6.09 -8.46
N SER A 80 18.92 7.02 -7.50
CA SER A 80 19.71 6.78 -6.28
C SER A 80 19.17 5.56 -5.52
N LEU A 81 20.01 4.95 -4.67
CA LEU A 81 19.56 3.76 -3.95
C LEU A 81 18.44 4.06 -2.96
N GLU A 82 18.44 5.27 -2.41
CA GLU A 82 17.39 5.79 -1.53
C GLU A 82 16.07 5.98 -2.29
N GLU A 83 16.10 6.60 -3.47
CA GLU A 83 14.90 6.78 -4.29
C GLU A 83 14.34 5.47 -4.82
N SER A 84 15.20 4.53 -5.24
CA SER A 84 14.75 3.20 -5.65
C SER A 84 14.10 2.44 -4.49
N PHE A 85 14.65 2.51 -3.27
CA PHE A 85 14.00 1.93 -2.09
C PHE A 85 12.66 2.60 -1.77
N ARG A 86 12.59 3.94 -1.87
CA ARG A 86 11.36 4.69 -1.65
C ARG A 86 10.26 4.27 -2.63
N VAL A 87 10.58 4.21 -3.92
CA VAL A 87 9.58 3.95 -4.96
C VAL A 87 9.24 2.46 -5.05
N ASP A 88 10.24 1.59 -5.12
CA ASP A 88 10.03 0.17 -5.43
C ASP A 88 9.51 -0.62 -4.22
N TYR A 89 9.76 -0.15 -3.00
CA TYR A 89 9.35 -0.84 -1.77
C TYR A 89 8.39 -0.01 -0.93
N PHE A 90 8.81 1.18 -0.47
CA PHE A 90 8.02 1.92 0.52
C PHE A 90 6.65 2.32 -0.04
N LEU A 91 6.61 3.03 -1.16
CA LEU A 91 5.35 3.46 -1.79
C LEU A 91 4.50 2.25 -2.16
N TYR A 92 5.09 1.20 -2.74
CA TYR A 92 4.38 -0.03 -3.08
C TYR A 92 3.67 -0.64 -1.86
N ILE A 93 4.33 -0.72 -0.70
CA ILE A 93 3.72 -1.29 0.50
C ILE A 93 2.55 -0.43 1.00
N VAL A 94 2.71 0.90 1.00
CA VAL A 94 1.65 1.81 1.46
C VAL A 94 0.46 1.81 0.50
N ASP A 95 0.73 1.78 -0.81
CA ASP A 95 -0.30 1.62 -1.85
C ASP A 95 -1.08 0.31 -1.65
N GLN A 96 -0.39 -0.79 -1.38
CA GLN A 96 -1.04 -2.07 -1.11
C GLN A 96 -1.84 -2.07 0.20
N ALA A 97 -1.37 -1.36 1.23
CA ALA A 97 -2.09 -1.22 2.49
C ALA A 97 -3.41 -0.45 2.34
N ILE A 98 -3.49 0.47 1.37
CA ILE A 98 -4.72 1.19 1.00
C ILE A 98 -5.62 0.32 0.12
N PHE A 99 -5.03 -0.29 -0.92
CA PHE A 99 -5.81 -1.02 -1.93
C PHE A 99 -6.39 -2.34 -1.41
N SER A 100 -5.63 -3.07 -0.58
CA SER A 100 -6.04 -4.37 -0.03
C SER A 100 -7.38 -4.32 0.74
N PRO A 101 -7.59 -3.40 1.70
CA PRO A 101 -8.87 -3.31 2.40
C PRO A 101 -9.99 -2.89 1.45
N GLN A 102 -9.79 -1.88 0.59
CA GLN A 102 -10.81 -1.44 -0.38
C GLN A 102 -11.34 -2.60 -1.24
N ASN A 103 -10.43 -3.39 -1.83
CA ASN A 103 -10.78 -4.55 -2.64
C ASN A 103 -11.56 -5.62 -1.83
N ARG A 104 -11.20 -5.85 -0.57
CA ARG A 104 -11.94 -6.79 0.30
C ARG A 104 -13.35 -6.29 0.60
N PHE A 105 -13.54 -4.97 0.75
CA PHE A 105 -14.87 -4.39 0.97
C PHE A 105 -15.79 -4.54 -0.24
N GLU A 106 -15.28 -4.26 -1.44
CA GLU A 106 -16.02 -4.49 -2.68
C GLU A 106 -16.46 -5.96 -2.81
N GLN A 107 -15.59 -6.91 -2.45
CA GLN A 107 -15.93 -8.33 -2.46
C GLN A 107 -17.05 -8.67 -1.47
N PHE A 108 -17.09 -8.04 -0.29
CA PHE A 108 -18.19 -8.25 0.67
C PHE A 108 -19.52 -7.73 0.13
N GLU A 109 -19.53 -6.59 -0.56
CA GLU A 109 -20.74 -6.05 -1.18
C GLU A 109 -21.25 -6.96 -2.30
N LEU A 110 -20.36 -7.41 -3.18
CA LEU A 110 -20.69 -8.34 -4.27
C LEU A 110 -21.22 -9.68 -3.74
N ALA A 111 -20.61 -10.21 -2.67
CA ALA A 111 -21.09 -11.43 -2.03
C ALA A 111 -22.52 -11.24 -1.47
N ALA A 112 -22.80 -10.12 -0.80
CA ALA A 112 -24.14 -9.81 -0.28
C ALA A 112 -25.20 -9.75 -1.39
N ILE A 113 -24.87 -9.10 -2.51
CA ILE A 113 -25.76 -9.02 -3.69
C ILE A 113 -26.02 -10.42 -4.26
N THR A 114 -24.97 -11.21 -4.46
CA THR A 114 -25.08 -12.54 -5.07
C THR A 114 -25.95 -13.47 -4.21
N PHE A 115 -25.75 -13.47 -2.89
CA PHE A 115 -26.59 -14.24 -1.96
C PHE A 115 -28.05 -13.79 -1.98
N SER A 116 -28.34 -12.50 -2.15
CA SER A 116 -29.72 -12.01 -2.25
C SER A 116 -30.45 -12.52 -3.50
N VAL A 117 -29.75 -12.63 -4.64
CA VAL A 117 -30.33 -13.08 -5.92
C VAL A 117 -30.59 -14.59 -5.94
N VAL A 118 -29.74 -15.38 -5.27
CA VAL A 118 -29.87 -16.85 -5.21
C VAL A 118 -30.95 -17.30 -4.22
N LEU A 119 -31.33 -16.45 -3.26
CA LEU A 119 -32.36 -16.75 -2.25
C LEU A 119 -33.78 -16.29 -2.66
N THR A 120 -33.94 -15.74 -3.87
CA THR A 120 -35.21 -15.34 -4.49
C THR A 120 -35.51 -16.17 -5.71
#